data_AF-A0A3D5U648-F1
#
_entry.id   AF-A0A3D5U648-F1
#
_cell.length_a   1.000
_cell.length_b   1.000
_cell.length_c   1.000
_cell.angle_alpha   90.00
_cell.angle_beta   90.00
_cell.angle_gamma   90.00
#
_symmetry.space_group_name_H-M   'P 1'
#
loop_
_entity.id
_entity.type
_entity.pdbx_description
1 polymer ?
#
loop_
_entity_poly.entity_id
_entity_poly.type
_entity_poly.pdbx_seq_one_letter_code
_entity_poly.pdbx_strand_id
1 'polypeptide(L)' 'MDQDIWQNILDKLEQNINEQSFKTWFYDTKLVDISDSQLVIRVATQFSANYLNQNYKEVLS' A
#
# COMPACT_ATOMS: atom_id res chain seq x y z
N MET A 1 -12.64 11.02 3.13
CA MET A 1 -13.18 9.66 3.31
C MET A 1 -12.21 8.64 2.77
N ASP A 2 -11.97 8.53 1.45
CA ASP A 2 -11.12 7.44 0.92
C ASP A 2 -9.63 7.62 1.24
N GLN A 3 -9.13 8.86 1.19
CA GLN A 3 -7.74 9.16 1.62
C GLN A 3 -7.52 8.84 3.11
N ASP A 4 -8.57 8.97 3.94
CA ASP A 4 -8.50 8.64 5.36
C ASP A 4 -8.40 7.12 5.56
N ILE A 5 -9.03 6.32 4.69
CA ILE A 5 -8.93 4.86 4.71
C ILE A 5 -7.49 4.42 4.39
N TRP A 6 -6.88 4.99 3.35
CA TRP A 6 -5.51 4.63 2.98
C TRP A 6 -4.51 5.01 4.07
N GLN A 7 -4.66 6.19 4.68
CA GLN A 7 -3.81 6.56 5.82
C GLN A 7 -3.94 5.57 6.98
N ASN A 8 -5.15 5.13 7.31
CA ASN A 8 -5.35 4.10 8.35
C ASN A 8 -4.69 2.75 7.98
N ILE A 9 -4.65 2.39 6.69
CA ILE A 9 -3.95 1.19 6.23
C ILE A 9 -2.44 1.38 6.35
N LEU A 10 -1.90 2.54 5.97
CA LEU A 10 -0.48 2.86 6.11
C LEU A 10 -0.04 2.81 7.58
N ASP A 11 -0.81 3.40 8.49
CA ASP A 11 -0.51 3.40 9.93
C ASP A 11 -0.48 1.97 10.49
N LYS A 12 -1.40 1.10 10.04
CA LYS A 12 -1.38 -0.32 10.40
C LYS A 12 -0.18 -1.03 9.80
N LEU A 13 0.15 -0.80 8.54
CA LEU A 13 1.30 -1.44 7.89
C LEU A 13 2.60 -1.07 8.61
N GLU A 14 2.80 0.21 8.92
CA GLU A 14 3.99 0.70 9.64
C GLU A 14 4.22 -0.01 10.98
N GLN A 15 3.13 -0.40 11.66
CA GLN A 15 3.19 -1.14 12.92
C GLN A 15 3.40 -2.66 12.76
N ASN A 16 3.03 -3.23 11.61
CA ASN A 16 2.95 -4.68 11.40
C ASN A 16 4.05 -5.25 10.49
N ILE A 17 4.77 -4.42 9.75
CA ILE A 17 5.92 -4.83 8.94
C ILE A 17 7.18 -4.13 9.42
N ASN A 18 8.35 -4.66 9.06
CA ASN A 18 9.59 -3.99 9.43
C ASN A 18 9.69 -2.60 8.78
N GLU A 19 10.26 -1.65 9.53
CA GLU A 19 10.36 -0.24 9.15
C GLU A 19 11.01 -0.02 7.77
N GLN A 20 12.05 -0.79 7.44
CA GLN A 20 12.75 -0.66 6.15
C GLN A 20 11.84 -1.06 4.99
N SER A 21 11.07 -2.13 5.13
CA SER A 21 10.09 -2.54 4.13
C SER A 21 8.99 -1.49 3.97
N PHE A 22 8.47 -0.93 5.06
CA PHE A 22 7.46 0.13 4.98
C PHE A 22 7.98 1.36 4.23
N LYS A 23 9.16 1.86 4.61
CA LYS A 23 9.79 3.01 3.96
C LYS A 23 10.07 2.78 2.47
N THR A 24 10.50 1.56 2.11
CA THR A 24 10.85 1.24 0.73
C THR A 24 9.61 1.11 -0.17
N TRP A 25 8.52 0.52 0.34
CA TRP A 25 7.42 0.08 -0.51
C TRP A 25 6.13 0.89 -0.36
N PHE A 26 5.88 1.50 0.81
CA PHE A 26 4.57 2.09 1.14
C PHE A 26 4.60 3.59 1.43
N TYR A 27 5.73 4.12 1.91
CA TYR A 27 5.81 5.49 2.43
C TYR A 27 5.37 6.59 1.44
N ASP A 28 5.70 6.48 0.15
CA ASP A 28 5.32 7.47 -0.88
C ASP A 28 4.18 6.98 -1.79
N THR A 29 3.34 6.08 -1.29
CA THR A 29 2.18 5.58 -2.04
C THR A 29 0.97 6.46 -1.83
N LYS A 30 0.14 6.55 -2.87
CA LYS A 30 -1.11 7.33 -2.82
C LYS A 30 -2.27 6.50 -3.30
N LEU A 31 -3.40 6.60 -2.61
CA LEU A 31 -4.63 5.99 -3.06
C LEU A 31 -5.11 6.67 -4.34
N VAL A 32 -5.37 5.86 -5.36
CA VAL A 32 -5.95 6.29 -6.64
C VAL A 32 -7.43 5.94 -6.66
N ASP A 33 -7.76 4.71 -6.27
CA ASP A 33 -9.13 4.22 -6.23
C ASP A 33 -9.29 3.11 -5.19
N ILE A 34 -10.46 3.02 -4.58
CA ILE A 34 -10.84 1.94 -3.67
C ILE A 34 -12.30 1.57 -3.89
N SER A 35 -12.54 0.28 -4.01
CA SER A 35 -13.87 -0.31 -4.13
C SER A 35 -13.90 -1.64 -3.36
N ASP A 36 -15.09 -2.23 -3.25
CA ASP A 36 -15.31 -3.49 -2.53
C ASP A 36 -14.41 -4.65 -3.02
N SER A 37 -13.94 -4.59 -4.26
CA SER A 37 -13.13 -5.66 -4.88
C SER A 37 -11.73 -5.23 -5.32
N GLN A 38 -11.38 -3.94 -5.21
CA GLN A 38 -10.14 -3.44 -5.76
C GLN A 38 -9.58 -2.27 -4.97
N LEU A 39 -8.28 -2.35 -4.68
CA LEU A 39 -7.46 -1.27 -4.17
C LEU A 39 -6.43 -0.89 -5.24
N VAL A 40 -6.47 0.35 -5.72
CA VAL A 40 -5.53 0.89 -6.70
C VAL A 40 -4.71 1.99 -6.05
N ILE A 41 -3.39 1.81 -6.01
CA ILE A 41 -2.44 2.78 -5.47
C ILE A 41 -1.43 3.19 -6.52
N ARG A 42 -1.00 4.45 -6.45
CA ARG A 42 0.12 4.97 -7.23
C ARG A 42 1.41 4.73 -6.48
N VAL A 43 2.42 4.29 -7.24
CA VAL A 43 3.79 4.03 -6.77
C VAL A 43 4.80 4.73 -7.68
N ALA A 44 6.05 4.80 -7.25
CA ALA A 44 7.12 5.47 -8.00
C ALA A 44 7.50 4.78 -9.32
N THR A 45 7.48 3.44 -9.37
CA THR A 45 7.95 2.68 -10.53
C THR A 45 7.12 1.42 -10.80
N GLN A 46 7.15 0.92 -12.03
CA GLN A 46 6.53 -0.37 -12.39
C GLN A 46 7.09 -1.54 -11.56
N PHE A 47 8.38 -1.50 -11.22
CA PHE A 47 8.99 -2.51 -10.37
C PHE A 47 8.36 -2.54 -8.99
N SER A 48 8.15 -1.38 -8.37
CA SER A 48 7.44 -1.27 -7.08
C SER A 48 6.01 -1.82 -7.18
N ALA A 49 5.29 -1.53 -8.28
CA ALA A 49 3.94 -2.05 -8.49
C ALA A 49 3.93 -3.59 -8.57
N ASN A 50 4.87 -4.17 -9.33
CA ASN A 50 4.99 -5.63 -9.46
C ASN A 50 5.36 -6.27 -8.13
N TYR A 51 6.31 -5.69 -7.39
CA TYR A 51 6.76 -6.22 -6.12
C TYR A 51 5.63 -6.22 -5.07
N LEU A 52 4.89 -5.11 -4.95
CA LEU A 52 3.74 -5.01 -4.04
C LEU A 52 2.64 -6.02 -4.38
N ASN A 53 2.29 -6.17 -5.66
CA ASN A 53 1.29 -7.14 -6.10
C ASN A 53 1.72 -8.60 -5.85
N GLN A 54 3.02 -8.90 -5.87
CA GLN A 54 3.53 -10.25 -5.62
C GLN A 54 3.68 -10.56 -4.12
N ASN A 55 4.10 -9.58 -3.32
CA ASN A 55 4.54 -9.82 -1.94
C ASN A 55 3.53 -9.34 -0.88
N TYR A 56 2.64 -8.40 -1.22
CA TYR A 56 1.75 -7.75 -0.25
C TYR A 56 0.28 -7.85 -0.61
N LYS A 57 -0.08 -8.56 -1.68
CA LYS A 57 -1.48 -8.77 -2.06
C LYS A 57 -2.30 -9.42 -0.95
N GLU A 58 -1.77 -10.45 -0.30
CA GLU A 58 -2.44 -11.13 0.82
C GLU A 58 -2.49 -10.28 2.09
N VAL A 59 -1.51 -9.39 2.29
CA VAL A 59 -1.47 -8.47 3.45
C VAL A 59 -2.52 -7.36 3.31
N LEU A 60 -2.89 -7.03 2.07
CA LEU A 60 -3.84 -5.97 1.72
C LEU A 60 -5.26 -6.51 1.40
N SER A 61 -5.47 -7.83 1.49
CA SER A 61 -6.78 -8.48 1.31
C SER A 61 -7.58 -8.55 2.60
#